data_AF-A0A2H9MCT3-F1
#
_entry.id   AF-A0A2H9MCT3-F1
#
_cell.length_a   1.000
_cell.length_b   1.000
_cell.length_c   1.000
_cell.angle_alpha   90.00
_cell.angle_beta   90.00
_cell.angle_gamma   90.00
#
_symmetry.space_group_name_H-M   'P 1'
#
loop_
_entity.id
_entity.type
_entity.pdbx_description
1 polymer ?
#
loop_
_entity_poly.entity_id
_entity_poly.type
_entity_poly.pdbx_seq_one_letter_code
_entity_poly.pdbx_strand_id
1 'polypeptide(L)' 'EKYGKSWDEMFPPEVYYQIMHLKLFPRRLVHAENLGGDIDKLSNKRVYMGAFNVKGIEMESAWTRIVAWTP' A
#
# COMPACT_ATOMS: atom_id res chain seq x y z
N GLU A 1 20.92 -1.14 -12.94
CA GLU A 1 21.95 -2.20 -13.03
C GLU A 1 21.67 -3.47 -12.22
N LYS A 2 21.22 -3.38 -10.96
CA LYS A 2 21.04 -4.53 -10.04
C LYS A 2 20.33 -5.78 -10.62
N TYR A 3 19.46 -5.62 -11.63
CA TYR A 3 18.68 -6.71 -12.23
C TYR A 3 18.94 -6.93 -13.73
N GLY A 4 19.81 -6.15 -14.36
CA GLY A 4 20.16 -6.29 -15.79
C GLY A 4 19.00 -6.14 -16.79
N LYS A 5 17.84 -5.63 -16.36
CA LYS A 5 16.63 -5.46 -17.18
C LYS A 5 16.07 -4.05 -17.03
N SER A 6 15.37 -3.57 -18.05
CA SER A 6 14.60 -2.33 -18.01
C SER A 6 13.34 -2.46 -17.13
N TRP A 7 12.71 -1.33 -16.81
CA TRP A 7 11.50 -1.30 -15.99
C TRP A 7 10.36 -2.10 -16.64
N ASP A 8 10.09 -1.86 -17.93
CA ASP A 8 9.00 -2.51 -18.66
C ASP A 8 9.26 -4.01 -18.87
N GLU A 9 10.52 -4.45 -18.95
CA GLU A 9 10.85 -5.87 -18.98
C GLU A 9 10.64 -6.57 -17.63
N MET A 10 10.80 -5.84 -16.52
CA MET A 10 10.59 -6.37 -15.17
C MET A 10 9.10 -6.34 -14.77
N PHE A 11 8.39 -5.30 -15.19
CA PHE A 11 6.98 -5.08 -14.88
C PHE A 11 6.19 -4.78 -16.16
N PRO A 12 6.01 -5.77 -17.06
CA PRO A 12 5.27 -5.58 -18.30
C PRO A 12 3.89 -4.94 -18.02
N PRO A 13 3.58 -3.79 -18.65
CA PRO A 13 2.33 -3.07 -18.38
C PRO A 13 1.09 -3.93 -18.58
N GLU A 14 1.06 -4.78 -19.60
CA GLU A 14 -0.07 -5.67 -19.86
C GLU A 14 -0.35 -6.68 -18.73
N VAL A 15 0.65 -6.97 -17.89
CA VAL A 15 0.52 -7.89 -16.74
C VAL A 15 0.29 -7.12 -15.44
N TYR A 16 1.01 -6.02 -15.23
CA TYR A 16 1.10 -5.34 -13.93
C TYR A 16 0.25 -4.08 -13.82
N TYR A 17 -0.32 -3.58 -14.91
CA TYR A 17 -1.19 -2.40 -14.88
C TYR A 17 -2.38 -2.64 -13.94
N GLN A 18 -2.55 -1.74 -12.97
CA GLN A 18 -3.65 -1.77 -12.00
C GLN A 18 -3.76 -3.06 -11.18
N ILE A 19 -2.71 -3.88 -11.12
CA ILE A 19 -2.78 -5.22 -10.50
C ILE A 19 -3.24 -5.18 -9.04
N MET A 20 -2.84 -4.15 -8.29
CA MET A 20 -3.26 -3.94 -6.90
C MET A 20 -4.79 -3.79 -6.83
N HIS A 21 -5.38 -2.92 -7.64
CA HIS A 21 -6.84 -2.71 -7.66
C HIS A 21 -7.60 -3.95 -8.18
N LEU A 22 -7.09 -4.61 -9.23
CA LEU A 22 -7.78 -5.71 -9.89
C LEU A 22 -7.72 -7.05 -9.13
N LYS A 23 -6.61 -7.34 -8.44
CA LYS A 23 -6.38 -8.66 -7.83
C LYS A 23 -6.63 -8.69 -6.33
N LEU A 24 -6.53 -7.56 -5.62
CA LEU A 24 -6.54 -7.56 -4.16
C LEU A 24 -7.92 -7.18 -3.59
N PHE A 25 -8.65 -6.24 -4.22
CA PHE A 25 -10.01 -5.90 -3.78
C PHE A 25 -11.02 -7.06 -3.87
N PRO A 26 -11.02 -7.92 -4.91
CA PRO A 26 -11.86 -9.13 -4.91
C PRO A 26 -11.57 -10.09 -3.75
N ARG A 27 -10.37 -9.99 -3.16
CA ARG A 27 -9.95 -10.75 -1.97
C ARG A 27 -10.22 -10.01 -0.66
N ARG A 28 -10.92 -8.87 -0.72
CA ARG A 28 -11.26 -8.02 0.43
C ARG A 28 -10.04 -7.52 1.20
N LEU A 29 -8.91 -7.35 0.51
CA LEU A 29 -7.73 -6.70 1.07
C LEU A 29 -7.90 -5.19 0.98
N VAL A 30 -7.68 -4.50 2.10
CA VAL A 30 -7.70 -3.03 2.16
C VAL A 30 -6.32 -2.50 1.83
N HIS A 31 -6.27 -1.44 1.03
CA HIS A 31 -5.02 -0.76 0.69
C HIS A 31 -4.93 0.62 1.31
N ALA A 32 -3.73 0.94 1.77
CA ALA A 32 -3.33 2.29 2.11
C ALA A 32 -2.33 2.75 1.05
N GLU A 33 -2.69 3.77 0.29
CA GLU A 33 -1.83 4.39 -0.71
C GLU A 33 -1.21 5.69 -0.18
N ASN A 34 -0.15 6.14 -0.84
CA ASN A 34 0.54 7.39 -0.55
C ASN A 34 1.01 7.51 0.92
N LEU A 35 1.40 6.39 1.53
CA LEU A 35 1.99 6.39 2.86
C LEU A 35 3.34 7.12 2.86
N GLY A 36 3.52 8.00 3.83
CA GLY A 36 4.73 8.79 4.01
C GLY A 36 4.94 9.19 5.46
N GLY A 37 5.64 10.29 5.69
CA GLY A 37 5.99 10.77 7.03
C GLY A 37 7.18 9.99 7.60
N ASP A 38 6.98 9.37 8.76
CA ASP A 38 8.06 8.70 9.51
C ASP A 38 8.32 7.25 9.08
N ILE A 39 7.92 6.86 7.86
CA ILE A 39 7.98 5.47 7.39
C ILE A 39 9.41 4.90 7.40
N ASP A 40 10.42 5.72 7.11
CA ASP A 40 11.83 5.32 7.11
C ASP A 40 12.32 4.88 8.50
N LYS A 41 11.66 5.31 9.58
CA LYS A 41 11.98 4.92 10.96
C LYS A 41 11.58 3.47 11.28
N LEU A 42 10.82 2.82 10.40
CA LEU A 42 10.18 1.52 10.62
C LEU A 42 10.88 0.35 9.89
N SER A 43 11.98 0.59 9.18
CA SER A 43 12.70 -0.46 8.47
C SER A 43 13.09 -1.62 9.39
N ASN A 44 12.64 -2.84 9.01
CA ASN A 44 12.86 -4.08 9.75
C ASN A 44 12.38 -4.06 11.22
N LYS A 45 11.36 -3.25 11.54
CA LYS A 45 10.76 -3.20 12.89
C LYS A 45 9.39 -3.86 12.91
N ARG A 46 9.12 -4.60 13.98
CA ARG A 46 7.75 -5.04 14.31
C ARG A 46 7.07 -3.91 15.07
N VAL A 47 5.91 -3.48 14.58
CA VAL A 47 5.13 -2.39 15.18
C VAL A 47 3.66 -2.77 15.26
N TYR A 48 2.94 -2.12 16.17
CA TYR A 48 1.49 -2.10 16.13
C TYR A 48 1.06 -0.96 15.20
N MET A 49 0.14 -1.23 14.26
CA MET A 49 -0.37 -0.22 13.33
C MET A 49 -1.83 0.07 13.60
N GLY A 50 -2.21 1.33 13.43
CA GLY A 50 -3.60 1.77 13.50
C GLY A 50 -3.97 2.60 12.27
N ALA A 51 -5.17 2.38 11.74
CA ALA A 51 -5.74 3.17 10.66
C ALA A 51 -7.03 3.85 11.16
N PHE A 52 -7.04 5.18 11.17
CA PHE A 52 -8.16 6.00 11.63
C PHE A 52 -8.81 6.64 10.41
N ASN A 53 -9.79 5.93 9.85
CA ASN A 53 -10.50 6.34 8.65
C ASN A 53 -11.56 7.39 8.95
N VAL A 54 -11.84 8.26 7.99
CA VAL A 54 -13.06 9.08 8.01
C VAL A 54 -14.28 8.15 7.98
N LYS A 55 -15.29 8.46 8.81
CA LYS A 55 -16.54 7.69 8.85
C LYS A 55 -17.40 8.04 7.65
N GLY A 56 -17.91 7.02 6.97
CA GLY A 56 -18.87 7.14 5.89
C GLY A 56 -19.57 5.81 5.61
N ILE A 57 -20.60 5.84 4.78
CA ILE A 57 -21.39 4.67 4.36
C ILE A 57 -21.19 4.52 2.85
N GLU A 58 -21.05 3.28 2.38
CA GLU A 58 -20.94 2.94 0.94
C GLU A 58 -19.79 3.65 0.20
N MET A 59 -18.70 3.95 0.90
CA MET A 59 -17.51 4.55 0.31
C MET A 59 -16.54 3.49 -0.23
N GLU A 60 -16.04 3.69 -1.45
CA GLU A 60 -15.03 2.83 -2.07
C GLU A 60 -13.61 3.11 -1.54
N SER A 61 -13.35 4.35 -1.11
CA SER A 61 -12.09 4.79 -0.51
C SER A 61 -12.35 5.91 0.50
N ALA A 62 -11.45 6.06 1.49
CA ALA A 62 -11.57 7.10 2.50
C ALA A 62 -10.17 7.63 2.86
N TRP A 63 -10.09 8.93 3.15
CA TRP A 63 -8.88 9.47 3.77
C TRP A 63 -8.69 8.86 5.15
N THR A 64 -7.44 8.62 5.51
CA THR A 64 -7.08 7.93 6.74
C THR A 64 -5.85 8.53 7.39
N ARG A 65 -5.83 8.55 8.72
CA ARG A 65 -4.62 8.76 9.50
C ARG A 65 -4.06 7.40 9.88
N ILE A 66 -2.89 7.06 9.36
CA ILE A 66 -2.18 5.85 9.75
C ILE A 66 -1.04 6.20 10.69
N VAL A 67 -0.92 5.43 11.76
CA VAL A 67 0.12 5.58 12.78
C VAL A 67 0.72 4.21 13.08
N ALA A 68 1.96 4.22 13.56
CA ALA A 68 2.67 3.04 14.01
C ALA A 68 3.22 3.29 15.42
N TRP A 69 3.00 2.35 16.33
CA TRP A 69 3.57 2.33 17.67
C TRP A 69 4.63 1.24 17.75
N THR A 70 5.84 1.63 18.13
CA THR A 70 6.90 0.69 18.47
C THR A 70 6.66 0.15 19.89
N PRO A 71 6.89 -1.14 20.15
CA PRO A 71 6.90 -1.70 21.50
C PRO A 71 7.91 -0.99 22.42
#